data_AF-A0A1F8SN38-F1
#
_entry.id   AF-A0A1F8SN38-F1
#
_cell.length_a   1.000
_cell.length_b   1.000
_cell.length_c   1.000
_cell.angle_alpha   90.00
_cell.angle_beta   90.00
_cell.angle_gamma   90.00
#
_symmetry.space_group_name_H-M   'P 1'
#
loop_
_entity.id
_entity.type
_entity.pdbx_description
1 polymer ?
#
loop_
_entity_poly.entity_id
_entity_poly.type
_entity_poly.pdbx_seq_one_letter_code
_entity_poly.pdbx_strand_id
1 'polypeptide(L)'
;MVIDCIQYRMANSRLFSFLKENSRTNLELQLIRFWARHPRTKLSLYTIANALDTARINLREAIKSLIEKGILQEQQDDNGLITYSLVNDPQTQEFIEELARLDWNEIRILEKQLECEAVLV
;
A
#
# COMPACT_ATOMS: atom_id res chain seq x y z
N MET A 1 -16.94 5.90 29.05
CA MET A 1 -16.40 5.11 27.93
C MET A 1 -16.03 6.10 26.81
N VAL A 2 -14.90 6.80 26.95
CA VAL A 2 -14.44 7.87 26.02
C VAL A 2 -12.94 7.73 25.73
N ILE A 3 -12.29 6.70 26.30
CA ILE A 3 -10.83 6.56 26.29
C ILE A 3 -10.35 5.80 25.04
N ASP A 4 -11.19 4.98 24.38
CA ASP A 4 -10.80 4.20 23.20
C ASP A 4 -10.67 5.02 21.90
N CYS A 5 -11.51 6.04 21.69
CA CYS A 5 -11.58 6.75 20.41
C CYS A 5 -10.39 7.69 20.15
N ILE A 6 -9.77 8.20 21.22
CA ILE A 6 -8.64 9.15 21.14
C ILE A 6 -7.31 8.40 21.06
N GLN A 7 -7.21 7.23 21.69
CA GLN A 7 -6.01 6.39 21.68
C GLN A 7 -5.77 5.76 20.29
N TYR A 8 -6.84 5.41 19.58
CA TYR A 8 -6.83 5.00 18.17
C TYR A 8 -6.38 6.12 17.21
N ARG A 9 -6.65 7.37 17.59
CA ARG A 9 -6.40 8.58 16.80
C ARG A 9 -4.92 8.98 16.74
N MET A 10 -4.06 8.44 17.61
CA MET A 10 -2.64 8.81 17.69
C MET A 10 -1.67 7.74 17.14
N ALA A 11 -2.03 6.45 17.20
CA ALA A 11 -1.24 5.38 16.59
C ALA A 11 -1.13 5.54 15.06
N ASN A 12 -2.19 6.06 14.42
CA ASN A 12 -2.22 6.28 12.98
C ASN A 12 -1.48 7.54 12.49
N SER A 13 -0.81 8.36 13.32
CA SER A 13 -0.12 9.56 12.77
C SER A 13 1.02 9.22 11.80
N ARG A 14 1.73 8.11 12.05
CA ARG A 14 2.85 7.68 11.21
C ARG A 14 2.38 6.83 10.04
N LEU A 15 1.51 5.84 10.25
CA LEU A 15 0.93 5.06 9.16
C LEU A 15 0.11 5.94 8.20
N PHE A 16 -0.69 6.88 8.72
CA PHE A 16 -1.42 7.82 7.88
C PHE A 16 -0.48 8.70 7.06
N SER A 17 0.57 9.27 7.68
CA SER A 17 1.56 10.07 6.96
C SER A 17 2.28 9.25 5.90
N PHE A 18 2.68 8.02 6.23
CA PHE A 18 3.28 7.08 5.28
C PHE A 18 2.36 6.83 4.09
N LEU A 19 1.08 6.52 4.31
CA LEU A 19 0.12 6.32 3.21
C LEU A 19 -0.13 7.61 2.44
N LYS A 20 -0.26 8.77 3.11
CA LYS A 20 -0.46 10.06 2.45
C LYS A 20 0.69 10.39 1.49
N GLU A 21 1.93 10.10 1.90
CA GLU A 21 3.12 10.35 1.08
C GLU A 21 3.25 9.34 -0.08
N ASN A 22 2.86 8.09 0.16
CA ASN A 22 3.14 6.98 -0.75
C ASN A 22 1.96 6.53 -1.63
N SER A 23 0.72 6.86 -1.29
CA SER A 23 -0.48 6.59 -2.09
C SER A 23 -1.23 7.86 -2.47
N ARG A 24 -0.75 8.50 -3.55
CA ARG A 24 -1.39 9.70 -4.13
C ARG A 24 -2.61 9.34 -4.96
N THR A 25 -2.69 8.10 -5.43
CA THR A 25 -3.83 7.56 -6.17
C THR A 25 -4.46 6.39 -5.43
N ASN A 26 -5.76 6.17 -5.66
CA ASN A 26 -6.47 5.01 -5.13
C ASN A 26 -5.83 3.69 -5.57
N LEU A 27 -5.25 3.64 -6.77
CA LEU A 27 -4.57 2.43 -7.26
C LEU A 27 -3.28 2.13 -6.48
N GLU A 28 -2.49 3.16 -6.14
CA GLU A 28 -1.31 2.98 -5.28
C GLU A 28 -1.72 2.50 -3.87
N LEU A 29 -2.81 3.05 -3.30
CA LEU A 29 -3.32 2.60 -2.01
C LEU A 29 -3.76 1.13 -2.07
N GLN A 30 -4.51 0.76 -3.11
CA GLN A 30 -4.92 -0.63 -3.33
C GLN A 30 -3.72 -1.57 -3.45
N LEU A 31 -2.66 -1.15 -4.14
CA LEU A 31 -1.42 -1.91 -4.25
C LEU A 31 -0.74 -2.09 -2.89
N ILE A 32 -0.55 -1.02 -2.12
CA ILE A 32 0.05 -1.12 -0.78
C ILE A 32 -0.77 -2.08 0.11
N ARG A 33 -2.10 -1.99 0.07
CA ARG A 33 -3.00 -2.90 0.79
C ARG A 33 -2.91 -4.34 0.29
N PHE A 34 -2.75 -4.54 -1.01
CA PHE A 34 -2.58 -5.86 -1.61
C PHE A 34 -1.35 -6.55 -1.04
N TRP A 35 -0.20 -5.86 -0.98
CA TRP A 35 1.01 -6.42 -0.39
C TRP A 35 0.98 -6.48 1.14
N ALA A 36 0.26 -5.61 1.83
CA ALA A 36 0.03 -5.77 3.28
C ALA A 36 -0.66 -7.10 3.62
N ARG A 37 -1.57 -7.58 2.76
CA ARG A 37 -2.18 -8.91 2.90
C ARG A 37 -1.26 -10.05 2.47
N HIS A 38 -0.27 -9.76 1.62
CA HIS A 38 0.60 -10.74 0.99
C HIS A 38 2.09 -10.33 1.01
N PRO A 39 2.68 -10.04 2.19
CA PRO A 39 3.93 -9.27 2.28
C PRO A 39 5.16 -10.00 1.73
N ARG A 40 5.11 -11.34 1.62
CA ARG A 40 6.22 -12.17 1.13
C ARG A 40 6.08 -12.57 -0.34
N THR A 41 5.05 -12.07 -1.03
CA THR A 41 4.77 -12.48 -2.41
C THR A 41 5.59 -11.68 -3.42
N LYS A 42 6.01 -12.39 -4.48
CA LYS A 42 6.64 -11.84 -5.68
C LYS A 42 5.74 -12.16 -6.85
N LEU A 43 5.20 -11.15 -7.52
CA LEU A 43 4.16 -11.35 -8.52
C LEU A 43 4.44 -10.58 -9.81
N SER A 44 4.08 -11.17 -10.94
CA SER A 44 4.17 -10.50 -12.23
C SER A 44 3.10 -9.39 -12.35
N LEU A 45 3.34 -8.42 -13.23
CA LEU A 45 2.35 -7.39 -13.58
C LEU A 45 1.00 -8.01 -13.99
N TYR A 46 1.04 -9.14 -14.72
CA TYR A 46 -0.15 -9.84 -15.19
C TYR A 46 -0.96 -10.42 -14.02
N THR A 47 -0.28 -11.05 -13.06
CA THR A 47 -0.94 -11.62 -11.88
C THR A 47 -1.60 -10.55 -11.04
N ILE A 48 -0.92 -9.42 -10.83
CA ILE A 48 -1.44 -8.29 -10.05
C ILE A 48 -2.64 -7.65 -10.77
N ALA A 49 -2.55 -7.43 -12.08
CA ALA A 49 -3.65 -6.86 -12.87
C ALA A 49 -4.91 -7.72 -12.80
N ASN A 50 -4.78 -9.05 -12.87
CA ASN A 50 -5.89 -9.97 -12.72
C ASN A 50 -6.46 -9.97 -11.29
N ALA A 51 -5.59 -9.91 -10.27
CA ALA A 51 -6.03 -9.91 -8.87
C ALA A 51 -6.78 -8.62 -8.48
N LEU A 52 -6.42 -7.49 -9.09
CA LEU A 52 -7.04 -6.18 -8.82
C LEU A 52 -8.12 -5.80 -9.85
N ASP A 53 -8.47 -6.69 -10.77
CA ASP A 53 -9.41 -6.44 -11.88
C ASP A 53 -9.14 -5.08 -12.57
N THR A 54 -7.86 -4.80 -12.88
CA THR A 54 -7.39 -3.50 -13.35
C THR A 54 -6.60 -3.61 -14.65
N ALA A 55 -6.78 -2.64 -15.54
CA ALA A 55 -6.02 -2.56 -16.79
C ALA A 55 -4.51 -2.40 -16.52
N ARG A 56 -3.70 -3.21 -17.21
CA ARG A 56 -2.22 -3.27 -17.03
C ARG A 56 -1.53 -1.92 -17.23
N ILE A 57 -2.07 -1.07 -18.12
CA ILE A 57 -1.48 0.24 -18.41
C ILE A 57 -1.55 1.16 -17.20
N ASN A 58 -2.68 1.17 -16.49
CA ASN A 58 -2.86 1.95 -15.26
C ASN A 58 -1.96 1.42 -14.14
N LEU A 59 -1.82 0.09 -14.09
CA LEU A 59 -1.01 -0.59 -13.09
C LEU A 59 0.49 -0.31 -13.25
N ARG A 60 0.98 -0.18 -14.49
CA ARG A 60 2.40 0.08 -14.76
C ARG A 60 2.87 1.40 -14.13
N GLU A 61 2.10 2.47 -14.31
CA GLU A 61 2.45 3.78 -13.76
C GLU A 61 2.41 3.78 -12.23
N ALA A 62 1.40 3.15 -11.62
CA ALA A 62 1.30 3.05 -10.17
C ALA A 62 2.45 2.21 -9.56
N ILE A 63 2.78 1.06 -10.17
CA ILE A 63 3.92 0.23 -9.73
C ILE A 63 5.23 1.01 -9.88
N LYS A 64 5.44 1.69 -11.00
CA LYS A 64 6.65 2.51 -11.20
C LYS A 64 6.79 3.57 -10.12
N SER A 65 5.71 4.29 -9.79
CA SER A 65 5.75 5.29 -8.72
C SER A 65 6.09 4.66 -7.35
N LEU A 66 5.51 3.50 -7.03
CA LEU A 66 5.82 2.79 -5.78
C LEU A 66 7.25 2.23 -5.72
N ILE A 67 7.86 1.91 -6.87
CA ILE A 67 9.29 1.57 -6.95
C ILE A 67 10.15 2.81 -6.69
N GLU A 68 9.83 3.94 -7.32
CA GLU A 68 10.53 5.22 -7.12
C GLU A 68 10.45 5.70 -5.67
N LYS A 69 9.36 5.40 -4.97
CA LYS A 69 9.15 5.67 -3.54
C LYS A 69 9.84 4.66 -2.61
N GLY A 70 10.46 3.61 -3.14
CA GLY A 70 11.13 2.58 -2.34
C GLY A 70 10.18 1.64 -1.60
N ILE A 71 8.91 1.55 -2.01
CA ILE A 71 7.92 0.64 -1.42
C ILE A 71 7.98 -0.73 -2.09
N LEU A 72 8.11 -0.73 -3.43
CA LEU A 72 8.25 -1.95 -4.23
C LEU A 72 9.64 -2.05 -4.84
N GLN A 73 10.04 -3.28 -5.14
CA GLN A 73 11.21 -3.58 -5.93
C GLN A 73 10.82 -4.44 -7.13
N GLU A 74 11.44 -4.14 -8.27
CA GLU A 74 11.43 -4.98 -9.45
C GLU A 74 12.53 -6.04 -9.36
N GLN A 75 12.20 -7.28 -9.72
CA GLN A 75 13.14 -8.40 -9.77
C GLN A 75 12.92 -9.15 -11.08
N GLN A 76 14.01 -9.57 -11.71
CA GLN A 76 13.98 -10.42 -12.89
C GLN A 76 14.56 -11.79 -12.51
N ASP A 77 13.85 -12.85 -12.86
CA ASP A 77 14.36 -14.22 -12.70
C ASP A 77 15.28 -14.63 -13.85
N ASP A 78 15.89 -15.82 -13.74
CA ASP A 78 16.81 -16.36 -14.76
C ASP A 78 16.14 -16.60 -16.12
N ASN A 79 14.79 -16.66 -16.17
CA ASN A 79 14.01 -16.83 -17.40
C ASN A 79 13.57 -15.49 -18.00
N GLY A 80 13.96 -14.36 -17.40
CA GLY A 80 13.58 -13.04 -17.85
C GLY A 80 12.19 -12.58 -17.42
N LEU A 81 11.52 -13.31 -16.53
CA LEU A 81 10.23 -12.89 -15.98
C LEU A 81 10.43 -11.79 -14.94
N ILE A 82 9.80 -10.64 -15.20
CA ILE A 82 9.77 -9.52 -14.26
C ILE A 82 8.67 -9.74 -13.21
N THR A 83 9.04 -9.60 -11.94
CA THR A 83 8.16 -9.69 -10.77
C THR A 83 8.36 -8.51 -9.83
N TYR A 84 7.34 -8.22 -9.04
CA TYR A 84 7.28 -7.11 -8.10
C TYR A 84 7.01 -7.65 -6.68
N SER A 85 7.70 -7.07 -5.70
CA SER A 85 7.55 -7.41 -4.29
C SER A 85 7.81 -6.18 -3.42
N LEU A 86 7.46 -6.25 -2.13
CA LEU A 86 7.86 -5.22 -1.17
C LEU A 86 9.39 -5.15 -1.06
N VAL A 87 9.90 -3.94 -0.88
CA VAL A 87 11.30 -3.72 -0.51
C VAL A 87 11.55 -4.30 0.87
N ASN A 88 12.73 -4.90 1.06
CA ASN A 88 13.19 -5.37 2.36
C ASN A 88 13.77 -4.22 3.22
N ASP A 89 13.01 -3.15 3.34
CA ASP A 89 13.33 -1.97 4.14
C ASP A 89 12.59 -2.06 5.49
N PRO A 90 13.28 -1.98 6.65
CA PRO A 90 12.65 -2.16 7.95
C PRO A 90 11.51 -1.17 8.24
N GLN A 91 11.65 0.09 7.80
CA GLN A 91 10.63 1.12 8.04
C GLN A 91 9.38 0.84 7.20
N THR A 92 9.54 0.49 5.93
CA THR A 92 8.44 0.08 5.05
C THR A 92 7.75 -1.17 5.61
N GLN A 93 8.51 -2.16 6.07
CA GLN A 93 7.95 -3.38 6.66
C GLN A 93 7.13 -3.10 7.91
N GLU A 94 7.58 -2.21 8.79
CA GLU A 94 6.82 -1.80 9.98
C GLU A 94 5.43 -1.27 9.60
N PHE A 95 5.36 -0.36 8.62
CA PHE A 95 4.07 0.20 8.18
C PHE A 95 3.19 -0.81 7.46
N ILE A 96 3.77 -1.70 6.65
CA ILE A 96 3.03 -2.79 5.99
C ILE A 96 2.46 -3.75 7.03
N GLU A 97 3.23 -4.11 8.07
CA GLU A 97 2.76 -4.96 9.15
C GLU A 97 1.67 -4.29 9.98
N GLU A 98 1.81 -2.99 10.26
CA GLU A 98 0.78 -2.21 10.95
C GLU A 98 -0.53 -2.20 10.13
N LEU A 99 -0.43 -1.91 8.82
CA LEU A 99 -1.56 -1.93 7.91
C LEU A 99 -2.22 -3.31 7.81
N ALA A 100 -1.43 -4.40 7.89
CA ALA A 100 -1.93 -5.76 7.84
C ALA A 100 -2.69 -6.19 9.10
N ARG A 101 -2.43 -5.53 10.25
CA ARG A 101 -3.12 -5.79 11.53
C ARG A 101 -4.47 -5.09 11.63
N LEU A 102 -4.71 -4.08 10.80
CA LEU A 102 -5.97 -3.34 10.79
C LEU A 102 -7.13 -4.24 10.32
N ASP A 103 -8.22 -4.19 11.05
CA ASP A 103 -9.48 -4.78 10.64
C ASP A 103 -10.16 -3.95 9.52
N TRP A 104 -11.23 -4.51 8.95
CA TRP A 104 -11.93 -3.86 7.84
C TRP A 104 -12.56 -2.50 8.19
N ASN A 105 -13.04 -2.31 9.41
CA ASN A 105 -13.61 -1.04 9.85
C ASN A 105 -12.52 0.02 9.99
N GLU A 106 -11.40 -0.37 10.59
CA GLU A 106 -10.21 0.45 10.78
C GLU A 106 -9.63 0.92 9.44
N ILE A 107 -9.49 -0.01 8.48
CA ILE A 107 -9.06 0.32 7.10
C ILE A 107 -10.03 1.33 6.46
N ARG A 108 -11.35 1.11 6.59
CA ARG A 108 -12.35 2.02 5.99
C ARG A 108 -12.30 3.42 6.59
N ILE A 109 -11.99 3.53 7.89
CA ILE A 109 -11.80 4.83 8.55
C ILE A 109 -10.56 5.52 7.97
N LEU A 110 -9.45 4.79 7.83
CA LEU A 110 -8.21 5.31 7.28
C LEU A 110 -8.36 5.80 5.83
N GLU A 111 -9.05 5.02 4.99
CA GLU A 111 -9.36 5.41 3.59
C GLU A 111 -10.15 6.71 3.53
N LYS A 112 -11.21 6.83 4.34
CA LYS A 112 -12.01 8.07 4.41
C LYS A 112 -11.18 9.28 4.85
N GLN A 113 -10.24 9.09 5.77
CA GLN A 113 -9.36 10.16 6.21
C GLN A 113 -8.42 10.61 5.08
N LEU A 114 -7.88 9.67 4.30
CA LEU A 114 -7.02 9.97 3.15
C LEU A 114 -7.80 10.71 2.06
N GLU A 115 -9.04 10.30 1.79
CA GLU A 115 -9.94 10.96 0.83
C GLU A 115 -10.33 12.38 1.27
N CYS A 116 -10.74 12.57 2.53
CA CYS A 116 -11.15 13.89 3.03
C CYS A 116 -10.01 14.91 2.99
N GLU A 117 -8.77 14.49 3.26
CA GLU A 117 -7.59 15.36 3.17
C GLU A 117 -7.21 15.68 1.71
N ALA A 118 -7.39 14.75 0.78
CA ALA A 118 -7.12 14.99 -0.64
C ALA A 118 -8.04 16.06 -1.27
N VAL A 119 -9.20 16.34 -0.66
CA VAL A 119 -10.16 17.37 -1.12
C VAL A 119 -9.79 18.78 -0.61
N LEU A 120 -8.92 18.89 0.39
CA LEU A 120 -8.55 20.16 1.03
C LEU A 120 -7.25 20.77 0.50
N VAL A 121 -6.61 20.16 -0.50
CA VAL A 121 -5.33 20.59 -1.11
C VAL A 121 -5.54 21.16 -2.49
#